data_AF-A0A225VZR7-F1
#
_entry.id   AF-A0A225VZR7-F1
#
_cell.length_a   1.000
_cell.length_b   1.000
_cell.length_c   1.000
_cell.angle_alpha   90.00
_cell.angle_beta   90.00
_cell.angle_gamma   90.00
#
_symmetry.space_group_name_H-M   'P 1'
#
loop_
_entity.id
_entity.type
_entity.pdbx_description
1 polymer ?
#
loop_
_entity_poly.entity_id
_entity_poly.type
_entity_poly.pdbx_seq_one_letter_code
_entity_poly.pdbx_strand_id
1 'polypeptide(L)'
;MRERCAVTNKVYESVVKSVVNSVEPRILSDLARYTFEKKVNEVTDSDIMTAVNKTCNTMLNTHAPDIEEVFKKNLKMNLRELDIENRVIAYFVDFDRLVEEHGLSGVLGPEKLDNTEDNKHRCKDRCKILIDNLMPAVLKTDIKRLVSVQHRQAKTNDVQLRRLIVERAKEQQHFHQLSSEKGDNTKKQETKKSDGGKKTATTVPKDSKELSKPK
;
A
#
# COMPACT_ATOMS: atom_id res chain seq x y z
N MET A 1 8.36 -27.89 -4.84
CA MET A 1 8.87 -29.19 -5.36
C MET A 1 8.99 -30.27 -4.29
N ARG A 2 9.49 -30.00 -3.08
CA ARG A 2 9.55 -31.01 -1.99
C ARG A 2 8.19 -31.65 -1.68
N GLU A 3 7.14 -30.85 -1.56
CA GLU A 3 5.77 -31.37 -1.37
C GLU A 3 5.30 -32.26 -2.53
N ARG A 4 5.62 -31.89 -3.78
CA ARG A 4 5.31 -32.72 -4.94
C ARG A 4 6.09 -34.05 -4.93
N CYS A 5 7.34 -34.04 -4.49
CA CYS A 5 8.16 -35.25 -4.31
C CYS A 5 7.58 -36.16 -3.21
N ALA A 6 7.10 -35.58 -2.10
CA ALA A 6 6.44 -36.32 -1.02
C ALA A 6 5.15 -37.01 -1.49
N VAL A 7 4.32 -36.32 -2.28
CA VAL A 7 3.08 -36.88 -2.84
C VAL A 7 3.35 -37.96 -3.90
N THR A 8 4.45 -37.84 -4.65
CA THR A 8 4.79 -38.79 -5.72
C THR A 8 5.75 -39.90 -5.30
N ASN A 9 6.11 -39.95 -4.00
CA ASN A 9 7.09 -40.87 -3.42
C ASN A 9 8.44 -40.87 -4.18
N LYS A 10 8.81 -39.72 -4.76
CA LYS A 10 10.08 -39.53 -5.46
C LYS A 10 11.10 -38.92 -4.50
N VAL A 11 12.33 -39.41 -4.55
CA VAL A 11 13.45 -38.83 -3.80
C VAL A 11 13.71 -37.43 -4.34
N TYR A 12 13.71 -36.42 -3.46
CA TYR A 12 13.84 -35.02 -3.88
C TYR A 12 15.11 -34.76 -4.70
N GLU A 13 16.23 -35.36 -4.28
CA GLU A 13 17.54 -35.27 -4.95
C GLU A 13 17.54 -35.86 -6.36
N SER A 14 16.66 -36.83 -6.67
CA SER A 14 16.55 -37.39 -8.02
C SER A 14 15.69 -36.57 -8.97
N VAL A 15 14.98 -35.56 -8.44
CA VAL A 15 14.05 -34.71 -9.20
C VAL A 15 14.63 -33.32 -9.45
N VAL A 16 15.52 -32.83 -8.58
CA VAL A 16 16.16 -31.52 -8.75
C VAL A 16 17.42 -31.64 -9.61
N LYS A 17 17.59 -30.70 -10.54
CA LYS A 17 18.83 -30.55 -11.30
C LYS A 17 19.72 -29.54 -10.59
N SER A 18 21.01 -29.84 -10.50
CA SER A 18 21.99 -28.88 -9.98
C SER A 18 22.01 -27.62 -10.85
N VAL A 19 22.06 -26.48 -10.19
CA VAL A 19 22.17 -25.16 -10.81
C VAL A 19 23.51 -25.04 -11.56
N VAL A 20 24.61 -25.47 -10.94
CA VAL A 20 25.96 -25.50 -11.56
C VAL A 20 25.93 -26.27 -12.89
N ASN A 21 25.28 -27.45 -12.90
CA ASN A 21 25.16 -28.27 -14.10
C ASN A 21 24.23 -27.70 -15.18
N SER A 22 23.46 -26.66 -14.84
CA SER A 22 22.55 -25.98 -15.77
C SER A 22 23.16 -24.70 -16.37
N VAL A 23 24.32 -24.25 -15.89
CA VAL A 23 25.05 -23.09 -16.43
C VAL A 23 25.93 -23.53 -17.60
N GLU A 24 25.98 -22.72 -18.65
CA GLU A 24 26.86 -22.99 -19.79
C GLU A 24 28.33 -23.08 -19.33
N PRO A 25 29.12 -24.10 -19.76
CA PRO A 25 30.46 -24.32 -19.25
C PRO A 25 31.42 -23.12 -19.37
N ARG A 26 31.28 -22.33 -20.44
CA ARG A 26 32.08 -21.11 -20.65
C ARG A 26 31.73 -20.04 -19.61
N ILE A 27 30.43 -19.80 -19.41
CA ILE A 27 29.93 -18.85 -18.42
C ILE A 27 30.33 -19.29 -17.00
N LEU A 28 30.23 -20.59 -16.70
CA LEU A 28 30.63 -21.14 -15.40
C LEU A 28 32.13 -20.93 -15.15
N SER A 29 32.97 -21.11 -16.17
CA SER A 29 34.41 -20.84 -16.09
C SER A 29 34.73 -19.38 -15.79
N ASP A 30 34.03 -18.46 -16.45
CA ASP A 30 34.20 -17.01 -16.23
C ASP A 30 33.70 -16.59 -14.84
N LEU A 31 32.55 -17.11 -14.40
CA LEU A 31 32.02 -16.88 -13.06
C LEU A 31 32.96 -17.42 -11.97
N ALA A 32 33.48 -18.64 -12.14
CA ALA A 32 34.43 -19.25 -11.22
C ALA A 32 35.68 -18.38 -11.06
N ARG A 33 36.23 -17.90 -12.18
CA ARG A 33 37.47 -17.11 -12.20
C ARG A 33 37.27 -15.68 -11.68
N TYR A 34 36.28 -14.96 -12.20
CA TYR A 34 36.16 -13.51 -12.00
C TYR A 34 35.16 -13.12 -10.91
N THR A 35 34.24 -14.01 -10.53
CA THR A 35 33.20 -13.71 -9.53
C THR A 35 33.42 -14.46 -8.23
N PHE A 36 33.73 -15.77 -8.30
CA PHE A 36 33.87 -16.61 -7.11
C PHE A 36 35.32 -16.75 -6.62
N GLU A 37 36.29 -16.44 -7.48
CA GLU A 37 37.73 -16.62 -7.23
C GLU A 37 38.07 -18.06 -6.78
N LYS A 38 37.37 -19.04 -7.37
CA LYS A 38 37.46 -20.47 -7.05
C LYS A 38 37.69 -21.29 -8.31
N LYS A 39 38.11 -22.55 -8.15
CA LYS A 39 38.15 -23.49 -9.27
C LYS A 39 36.72 -23.89 -9.67
N VAL A 40 36.52 -24.22 -10.94
CA VAL A 40 35.20 -24.60 -11.49
C VAL A 40 34.56 -25.76 -10.73
N ASN A 41 35.35 -26.73 -10.27
CA ASN A 41 34.89 -27.89 -9.50
C ASN A 41 34.55 -27.58 -8.03
N GLU A 42 34.92 -26.40 -7.54
CA GLU A 42 34.63 -25.93 -6.18
C GLU A 42 33.41 -24.98 -6.15
N VAL A 43 32.86 -24.62 -7.32
CA VAL A 43 31.65 -23.79 -7.42
C VAL A 43 30.44 -24.65 -7.07
N THR A 44 29.70 -24.22 -6.05
CA THR A 44 28.47 -24.89 -5.62
C THR A 44 27.22 -24.16 -6.12
N ASP A 45 26.08 -24.86 -6.15
CA ASP A 45 24.78 -24.24 -6.43
C ASP A 45 24.51 -23.04 -5.49
N SER A 46 24.98 -23.12 -4.24
CA SER A 46 24.86 -22.05 -3.25
C SER A 46 25.65 -20.81 -3.64
N ASP A 47 26.85 -20.97 -4.19
CA ASP A 47 27.68 -19.84 -4.67
C ASP A 47 26.95 -19.10 -5.80
N ILE A 48 26.41 -19.84 -6.77
CA ILE A 48 25.66 -19.28 -7.91
C ILE A 48 24.41 -18.55 -7.44
N MET A 49 23.59 -19.18 -6.59
CA MET A 49 22.39 -18.55 -6.06
C MET A 49 22.71 -17.30 -5.23
N THR A 50 23.81 -17.31 -4.47
CA THR A 50 24.26 -16.16 -3.69
C THR A 50 24.71 -15.02 -4.60
N ALA A 51 25.47 -15.29 -5.67
CA ALA A 51 25.87 -14.26 -6.63
C ALA A 51 24.69 -13.69 -7.41
N VAL A 52 23.72 -14.52 -7.82
CA VAL A 52 22.49 -14.04 -8.47
C VAL A 52 21.74 -13.09 -7.53
N ASN A 53 21.50 -13.50 -6.28
CA ASN A 53 20.84 -12.64 -5.30
C ASN A 53 21.62 -11.36 -5.03
N LYS A 54 22.95 -11.44 -4.90
CA LYS A 54 23.81 -10.27 -4.72
C LYS A 54 23.70 -9.33 -5.91
N THR A 55 23.80 -9.82 -7.15
CA THR A 55 23.70 -9.00 -8.36
C THR A 55 22.31 -8.35 -8.49
N CYS A 56 21.23 -9.11 -8.26
CA CYS A 56 19.87 -8.56 -8.23
C CYS A 56 19.74 -7.45 -7.18
N ASN A 57 20.27 -7.67 -5.97
CA ASN A 57 20.29 -6.65 -4.93
C ASN A 57 21.18 -5.44 -5.30
N THR A 58 22.33 -5.65 -5.93
CA THR A 58 23.27 -4.56 -6.25
C THR A 58 22.72 -3.70 -7.39
N MET A 59 22.12 -4.30 -8.41
CA MET A 59 21.51 -3.60 -9.54
C MET A 59 20.34 -2.71 -9.08
N LEU A 60 19.60 -3.13 -8.04
CA LEU A 60 18.55 -2.35 -7.39
C LEU A 60 19.10 -1.27 -6.43
N ASN A 61 20.36 -1.36 -6.00
CA ASN A 61 20.97 -0.50 -4.99
C ASN A 61 22.04 0.49 -5.52
N THR A 62 22.32 0.53 -6.84
CA THR A 62 23.32 1.46 -7.42
C THR A 62 22.95 2.94 -7.22
N HIS A 63 21.67 3.22 -6.97
CA HIS A 63 21.19 4.45 -6.35
C HIS A 63 20.36 4.04 -5.14
N ALA A 64 20.66 4.56 -3.94
CA ALA A 64 19.73 4.45 -2.82
C ALA A 64 18.43 5.16 -3.26
N PRO A 65 17.32 4.43 -3.46
CA PRO A 65 16.08 5.08 -3.88
C PRO A 65 15.60 6.00 -2.76
N ASP A 66 15.02 7.14 -3.13
CA ASP A 66 14.25 7.94 -2.17
C ASP A 66 13.05 7.11 -1.74
N ILE A 67 13.20 6.42 -0.60
CA ILE A 67 12.22 5.51 -0.03
C ILE A 67 10.88 6.23 0.11
N GLU A 68 10.89 7.48 0.59
CA GLU A 68 9.66 8.26 0.78
C GLU A 68 8.97 8.54 -0.56
N GLU A 69 9.74 8.88 -1.60
CA GLU A 69 9.20 9.13 -2.93
C GLU A 69 8.63 7.86 -3.60
N VAL A 70 9.30 6.71 -3.45
CA VAL A 70 8.83 5.41 -3.98
C VAL A 70 7.45 5.07 -3.43
N PHE A 71 7.28 5.10 -2.10
CA PHE A 71 6.00 4.77 -1.50
C PHE A 71 4.95 5.83 -1.78
N LYS A 72 5.32 7.13 -1.80
CA LYS A 72 4.38 8.20 -2.14
C LYS A 72 3.79 8.07 -3.54
N LYS A 73 4.58 7.60 -4.51
CA LYS A 73 4.12 7.39 -5.88
C LYS A 73 3.29 6.12 -6.04
N ASN A 74 3.72 5.03 -5.41
CA ASN A 74 3.25 3.68 -5.72
C ASN A 74 2.26 3.10 -4.69
N LEU A 75 2.36 3.46 -3.41
CA LEU A 75 1.51 2.91 -2.36
C LEU A 75 0.22 3.72 -2.22
N LYS A 76 -0.90 3.15 -2.69
CA LYS A 76 -2.22 3.81 -2.64
C LYS A 76 -3.28 2.89 -2.11
N MET A 77 -4.02 3.35 -1.10
CA MET A 77 -5.17 2.60 -0.59
C MET A 77 -6.32 2.63 -1.61
N ASN A 78 -6.83 1.45 -1.97
CA ASN A 78 -7.95 1.32 -2.91
C ASN A 78 -9.28 1.72 -2.25
N LEU A 79 -9.70 2.97 -2.40
CA LEU A 79 -10.94 3.48 -1.81
C LEU A 79 -12.23 2.93 -2.46
N ARG A 80 -12.13 2.17 -3.57
CA ARG A 80 -13.29 1.51 -4.18
C ARG A 80 -13.68 0.22 -3.48
N GLU A 81 -12.77 -0.37 -2.71
CA GLU A 81 -13.08 -1.51 -1.86
C GLU A 81 -13.98 -1.05 -0.70
N LEU A 82 -15.15 -1.67 -0.61
CA LEU A 82 -16.19 -1.33 0.36
C LEU A 82 -15.94 -2.04 1.69
N ASP A 83 -15.34 -3.22 1.66
CA ASP A 83 -14.91 -3.89 2.88
C ASP A 83 -13.66 -3.20 3.44
N ILE A 84 -13.84 -2.48 4.54
CA ILE A 84 -12.75 -1.76 5.23
C ILE A 84 -11.62 -2.72 5.61
N GLU A 85 -11.93 -3.92 6.09
CA GLU A 85 -10.89 -4.86 6.53
C GLU A 85 -10.07 -5.33 5.34
N ASN A 86 -10.74 -5.74 4.26
CA ASN A 86 -10.06 -6.16 3.04
C ASN A 86 -9.25 -5.01 2.44
N ARG A 87 -9.79 -3.79 2.42
CA ARG A 87 -9.10 -2.58 1.92
C ARG A 87 -7.81 -2.31 2.68
N VAL A 88 -7.86 -2.40 4.01
CA VAL A 88 -6.69 -2.15 4.86
C VAL A 88 -5.69 -3.30 4.74
N ILE A 89 -6.13 -4.56 4.68
CA ILE A 89 -5.23 -5.70 4.47
C ILE A 89 -4.52 -5.59 3.13
N ALA A 90 -5.26 -5.33 2.03
CA ALA A 90 -4.68 -5.16 0.70
C ALA A 90 -3.63 -4.04 0.67
N TYR A 91 -3.87 -2.93 1.36
CA TYR A 91 -2.91 -1.84 1.50
C TYR A 91 -1.60 -2.26 2.18
N PHE A 92 -1.66 -3.09 3.22
CA PHE A 92 -0.45 -3.60 3.90
C PHE A 92 0.27 -4.65 3.04
N VAL A 93 -0.46 -5.50 2.34
CA VAL A 93 0.11 -6.47 1.40
C VAL A 93 0.81 -5.76 0.23
N ASP A 94 0.21 -4.71 -0.31
CA ASP A 94 0.83 -3.88 -1.36
C ASP A 94 2.11 -3.19 -0.87
N PHE A 95 2.16 -2.78 0.41
CA PHE A 95 3.39 -2.26 1.01
C PHE A 95 4.50 -3.32 1.04
N ASP A 96 4.23 -4.52 1.54
CA ASP A 96 5.22 -5.60 1.59
C ASP A 96 5.68 -6.01 0.18
N ARG A 97 4.76 -6.06 -0.77
CA ARG A 97 5.09 -6.28 -2.18
C ARG A 97 6.03 -5.21 -2.74
N LEU A 98 5.78 -3.93 -2.47
CA LEU A 98 6.64 -2.84 -2.92
C LEU A 98 8.04 -2.89 -2.27
N VAL A 99 8.11 -3.30 -1.00
CA VAL A 99 9.38 -3.54 -0.30
C VAL A 99 10.21 -4.59 -1.04
N GLU A 100 9.59 -5.69 -1.46
CA GLU A 100 10.26 -6.75 -2.22
C GLU A 100 10.66 -6.30 -3.64
N GLU A 101 9.74 -5.68 -4.38
CA GLU A 101 9.97 -5.24 -5.77
C GLU A 101 11.13 -4.22 -5.89
N HIS A 102 11.35 -3.40 -4.86
CA HIS A 102 12.42 -2.39 -4.84
C HIS A 102 13.65 -2.85 -4.05
N GLY A 103 13.75 -4.12 -3.66
CA GLY A 103 14.92 -4.65 -2.94
C GLY A 103 15.11 -4.06 -1.54
N LEU A 104 14.06 -3.48 -0.94
CA LEU A 104 14.11 -2.80 0.35
C LEU A 104 13.95 -3.75 1.54
N SER A 105 13.87 -5.07 1.34
CA SER A 105 13.67 -6.06 2.41
C SER A 105 14.75 -6.02 3.50
N GLY A 106 15.95 -5.53 3.19
CA GLY A 106 17.02 -5.29 4.17
C GLY A 106 16.73 -4.15 5.14
N VAL A 107 15.92 -3.14 4.74
CA VAL A 107 15.63 -1.92 5.49
C VAL A 107 14.18 -1.88 5.98
N LEU A 108 13.25 -2.46 5.23
CA LEU A 108 11.81 -2.41 5.49
C LEU A 108 11.15 -3.78 5.46
N GLY A 109 11.90 -4.88 5.34
CA GLY A 109 11.31 -6.22 5.40
C GLY A 109 10.66 -6.52 6.76
N PRO A 110 9.87 -7.60 6.84
CA PRO A 110 9.11 -7.96 8.04
C PRO A 110 10.00 -8.16 9.27
N GLU A 111 9.37 -8.05 10.44
CA GLU A 111 10.02 -8.25 11.73
C GLU A 111 10.74 -9.60 11.79
N LYS A 112 12.01 -9.58 12.17
CA LYS A 112 12.77 -10.80 12.47
C LYS A 112 12.71 -11.09 13.97
N LEU A 113 12.80 -12.36 14.36
CA LEU A 113 12.74 -12.78 15.76
C LEU A 113 13.99 -12.37 16.58
N ASP A 114 15.05 -11.87 15.94
CA ASP A 114 16.21 -11.34 16.63
C ASP A 114 15.91 -9.90 17.11
N ASN A 115 15.86 -9.71 18.43
CA ASN A 115 15.63 -8.42 19.11
C ASN A 115 16.82 -7.45 18.97
N THR A 116 17.20 -7.15 17.74
CA THR A 116 18.25 -6.19 17.40
C THR A 116 17.67 -4.76 17.39
N GLU A 117 18.47 -3.75 17.78
CA GLU A 117 18.05 -2.35 17.67
C GLU A 117 17.71 -1.96 16.22
N ASP A 118 18.35 -2.60 15.25
CA ASP A 118 18.02 -2.48 13.83
C ASP A 118 16.57 -2.88 13.55
N ASN A 119 16.09 -3.99 14.12
CA ASN A 119 14.71 -4.46 13.96
C ASN A 119 13.70 -3.40 14.46
N LYS A 120 14.01 -2.72 15.57
CA LYS A 120 13.16 -1.65 16.11
C LYS A 120 13.10 -0.42 15.20
N HIS A 121 14.22 -0.03 14.60
CA HIS A 121 14.26 1.09 13.65
C HIS A 121 13.46 0.73 12.39
N ARG A 122 13.64 -0.48 11.86
CA ARG A 122 12.89 -0.99 10.71
C ARG A 122 11.39 -1.00 10.96
N CYS A 123 10.93 -1.53 12.10
CA CYS A 123 9.51 -1.53 12.46
C CYS A 123 8.95 -0.11 12.58
N LYS A 124 9.76 0.84 13.05
CA LYS A 124 9.38 2.26 13.12
C LYS A 124 9.20 2.88 11.75
N ASP A 125 10.14 2.64 10.84
CA ASP A 125 10.10 3.19 9.49
C ASP A 125 8.95 2.58 8.68
N ARG A 126 8.69 1.27 8.81
CA ARG A 126 7.50 0.61 8.25
C ARG A 126 6.22 1.32 8.67
N CYS A 127 6.03 1.52 9.98
CA CYS A 127 4.84 2.18 10.51
C CYS A 127 4.73 3.64 10.04
N LYS A 128 5.85 4.38 9.99
CA LYS A 128 5.89 5.76 9.50
C LYS A 128 5.41 5.84 8.05
N ILE A 129 5.94 5.01 7.15
CA ILE A 129 5.60 5.02 5.72
C ILE A 129 4.12 4.65 5.51
N LEU A 130 3.62 3.64 6.21
CA LEU A 130 2.21 3.24 6.17
C LEU A 130 1.28 4.38 6.61
N ILE A 131 1.64 5.12 7.67
CA ILE A 131 0.85 6.27 8.13
C ILE A 131 0.95 7.44 7.14
N ASP A 132 2.15 7.72 6.62
CA ASP A 132 2.38 8.85 5.73
C ASP A 132 1.70 8.71 4.37
N ASN A 133 1.41 7.48 3.93
CA ASN A 133 0.72 7.21 2.66
C ASN A 133 -0.75 6.78 2.85
N LEU A 134 -1.27 6.89 4.07
CA LEU A 134 -2.64 6.49 4.37
C LEU A 134 -3.66 7.42 3.69
N MET A 135 -4.75 6.84 3.19
CA MET A 135 -5.89 7.55 2.63
C MET A 135 -7.19 7.06 3.29
N PRO A 136 -8.24 7.90 3.37
CA PRO A 136 -8.25 9.33 3.03
C PRO A 136 -7.42 10.19 4.00
N ALA A 137 -7.14 11.46 3.64
CA ALA A 137 -6.31 12.37 4.43
C ALA A 137 -6.83 12.61 5.87
N VAL A 138 -8.15 12.52 6.07
CA VAL A 138 -8.79 12.62 7.38
C VAL A 138 -8.38 11.44 8.26
N LEU A 139 -8.44 10.21 7.74
CA LEU A 139 -7.98 9.01 8.43
C LEU A 139 -6.49 9.08 8.76
N LYS A 140 -5.65 9.52 7.81
CA LYS A 140 -4.22 9.76 8.05
C LYS A 140 -3.98 10.70 9.23
N THR A 141 -4.66 11.84 9.25
CA THR A 141 -4.49 12.86 10.30
C THR A 141 -4.90 12.34 11.67
N ASP A 142 -6.03 11.62 11.73
CA ASP A 142 -6.54 11.00 12.95
C ASP A 142 -5.57 9.94 13.51
N ILE A 143 -5.11 9.02 12.65
CA ILE A 143 -4.14 7.98 13.03
C ILE A 143 -2.81 8.61 13.48
N LYS A 144 -2.28 9.63 12.78
CA LYS A 144 -1.07 10.36 13.21
C LYS A 144 -1.20 10.92 14.63
N ARG A 145 -2.35 11.50 14.95
CA ARG A 145 -2.63 12.05 16.28
C ARG A 145 -2.74 10.95 17.33
N LEU A 146 -3.53 9.91 17.07
CA LEU A 146 -3.77 8.81 18.00
C LEU A 146 -2.49 8.06 18.35
N VAL A 147 -1.68 7.73 17.34
CA VAL A 147 -0.39 7.05 17.54
C VAL A 147 0.59 7.93 18.32
N SER A 148 0.50 9.26 18.19
CA SER A 148 1.37 10.18 18.92
C SER A 148 0.99 10.32 20.39
N VAL A 149 -0.30 10.30 20.70
CA VAL A 149 -0.81 10.63 22.05
C VAL A 149 -1.18 9.40 22.86
N GLN A 150 -1.87 8.43 22.27
CA GLN A 150 -2.53 7.33 22.98
C GLN A 150 -1.98 5.94 22.62
N HIS A 151 -1.69 5.69 21.34
CA HIS A 151 -1.30 4.37 20.82
C HIS A 151 0.16 4.33 20.38
N ARG A 152 1.09 4.68 21.30
CA ARG A 152 2.52 4.81 20.98
C ARG A 152 3.15 3.51 20.45
N GLN A 153 2.65 2.35 20.89
CA GLN A 153 3.09 1.03 20.43
C GLN A 153 2.87 0.82 18.93
N ALA A 154 1.86 1.44 18.33
CA ALA A 154 1.60 1.37 16.90
C ALA A 154 2.64 2.15 16.06
N LYS A 155 3.57 2.88 16.70
CA LYS A 155 4.73 3.48 16.01
C LYS A 155 5.76 2.44 15.59
N THR A 156 5.80 1.28 16.22
CA THR A 156 6.83 0.25 16.00
C THR A 156 6.23 -1.15 15.90
N ASN A 157 4.92 -1.24 15.64
CA ASN A 157 4.22 -2.51 15.52
C ASN A 157 3.11 -2.32 14.49
N ASP A 158 3.37 -2.81 13.28
CA ASP A 158 2.49 -2.67 12.13
C ASP A 158 1.20 -3.50 12.28
N VAL A 159 1.23 -4.61 13.04
CA VAL A 159 0.03 -5.39 13.42
C VAL A 159 -0.92 -4.57 14.28
N GLN A 160 -0.41 -3.86 15.29
CA GLN A 160 -1.20 -2.97 16.14
C GLN A 160 -1.68 -1.74 15.36
N LEU A 161 -0.84 -1.19 14.49
CA LEU A 161 -1.21 -0.11 13.60
C LEU A 161 -2.38 -0.50 12.69
N ARG A 162 -2.32 -1.70 12.07
CA ARG A 162 -3.41 -2.22 11.22
C ARG A 162 -4.73 -2.28 11.96
N ARG A 163 -4.74 -2.83 13.19
CA ARG A 163 -5.94 -2.92 14.04
C ARG A 163 -6.54 -1.53 14.29
N LEU A 164 -5.70 -0.57 14.67
CA LEU A 164 -6.11 0.81 14.90
C LEU A 164 -6.69 1.47 13.64
N ILE A 165 -6.06 1.27 12.47
CA ILE A 165 -6.55 1.82 11.19
C ILE A 165 -7.95 1.27 10.86
N VAL A 166 -8.16 -0.05 11.02
CA VAL A 166 -9.46 -0.68 10.78
C VAL A 166 -10.54 -0.10 11.69
N GLU A 167 -10.25 0.00 12.99
CA GLU A 167 -11.18 0.55 14.00
C GLU A 167 -11.61 1.97 13.62
N ARG A 168 -10.64 2.87 13.39
CA ARG A 168 -10.93 4.27 13.06
C ARG A 168 -11.61 4.44 11.70
N ALA A 169 -11.28 3.61 10.72
CA ALA A 169 -11.95 3.63 9.42
C ALA A 169 -13.42 3.22 9.52
N LYS A 170 -13.75 2.21 10.36
CA LYS A 170 -15.13 1.79 10.62
C LYS A 170 -15.94 2.89 11.30
N GLU A 171 -15.36 3.54 12.29
CA GLU A 171 -16.00 4.67 12.97
C GLU A 171 -16.29 5.82 11.99
N GLN A 172 -15.33 6.20 11.15
CA GLN A 172 -15.52 7.25 10.15
C GLN A 172 -16.64 6.91 9.15
N GLN A 173 -16.71 5.67 8.68
CA GLN A 173 -17.78 5.23 7.79
C GLN A 173 -19.16 5.29 8.48
N HIS A 174 -19.24 4.83 9.74
CA HIS A 174 -20.48 4.89 10.52
C HIS A 174 -20.97 6.33 10.73
N PHE A 175 -20.08 7.26 11.09
CA PHE A 175 -20.44 8.69 11.21
C PHE A 175 -20.90 9.30 9.88
N HIS A 176 -20.28 8.91 8.77
CA HIS A 176 -20.68 9.38 7.44
C HIS A 176 -22.09 8.88 7.06
N GLN A 177 -22.38 7.60 7.30
CA GLN A 177 -23.71 7.01 7.09
C GLN A 177 -24.78 7.74 7.90
N LEU A 178 -24.60 7.87 9.22
CA LEU A 178 -25.54 8.58 10.10
C LEU A 178 -25.76 10.05 9.70
N SER A 179 -24.72 10.73 9.19
CA SER A 179 -24.82 12.11 8.74
C SER A 179 -25.58 12.25 7.43
N SER A 180 -25.42 11.29 6.51
CA SER A 180 -26.17 11.24 5.24
C SER A 180 -27.66 10.97 5.45
N GLU A 181 -28.01 10.07 6.37
CA GLU A 181 -29.41 9.75 6.72
C GLU A 181 -30.15 10.96 7.32
N LYS A 182 -29.44 11.77 8.12
CA LYS A 182 -30.00 13.01 8.70
C LYS A 182 -30.19 14.11 7.67
N GLY A 183 -29.30 14.22 6.67
CA GLY A 183 -29.37 15.23 5.61
C GLY A 183 -30.48 14.95 4.57
N ASP A 184 -30.80 13.68 4.29
CA ASP A 184 -31.88 13.32 3.37
C ASP A 184 -33.29 13.53 3.97
N ASN A 185 -33.41 13.47 5.31
CA ASN A 185 -34.66 13.80 5.99
C ASN A 185 -35.01 15.30 5.93
N THR A 186 -34.04 16.20 5.74
CA THR A 186 -34.31 17.65 5.64
C THR A 186 -34.86 18.04 4.26
N LYS A 187 -34.49 17.33 3.18
CA LYS A 187 -34.95 17.64 1.81
C LYS A 187 -36.38 17.16 1.51
N LYS A 188 -36.95 16.26 2.32
CA LYS A 188 -38.32 15.75 2.12
C LYS A 188 -39.44 16.61 2.73
N GLN A 189 -39.12 17.63 3.53
CA GLN A 189 -40.14 18.47 4.19
C GLN A 189 -40.52 19.76 3.43
N GLU A 190 -39.82 20.16 2.37
CA GLU A 190 -40.12 21.42 1.67
C GLU A 190 -41.08 21.31 0.46
N THR A 191 -41.61 20.13 0.13
CA THR A 191 -42.44 19.96 -1.09
C THR A 191 -43.91 19.57 -0.88
N LYS A 192 -44.49 19.75 0.32
CA LYS A 192 -45.94 19.54 0.53
C LYS A 192 -46.64 20.64 1.34
N LYS A 193 -46.93 21.78 0.70
CA LYS A 193 -48.15 22.60 0.88
C LYS A 193 -48.45 23.27 -0.47
N SER A 194 -49.25 22.60 -1.32
CA SER A 194 -50.70 22.76 -1.50
C SER A 194 -51.06 23.87 -2.50
N ASP A 195 -51.42 23.40 -3.69
CA ASP A 195 -52.10 24.08 -4.79
C ASP A 195 -53.54 24.50 -4.41
N GLY A 196 -54.08 25.51 -5.10
CA GLY A 196 -55.50 25.92 -5.03
C GLY A 196 -55.75 27.41 -5.25
N GLY A 197 -55.79 27.86 -6.51
CA GLY A 197 -55.87 29.28 -6.91
C GLY A 197 -57.27 29.90 -7.09
N LYS A 198 -57.30 31.18 -7.51
CA LYS A 198 -58.41 31.77 -8.31
C LYS A 198 -57.97 33.06 -9.03
N LYS A 199 -58.34 33.16 -10.32
CA LYS A 199 -58.15 34.28 -11.25
C LYS A 199 -59.07 35.46 -10.91
N THR A 200 -58.65 36.69 -11.24
CA THR A 200 -59.48 37.80 -11.77
C THR A 200 -58.57 38.85 -12.43
N ALA A 201 -59.16 39.65 -13.33
CA ALA A 201 -58.53 40.17 -14.53
C ALA A 201 -58.33 41.70 -14.53
N THR A 202 -57.44 42.14 -15.43
CA THR A 202 -57.44 43.40 -16.19
C THR A 202 -57.14 44.73 -15.47
N THR A 203 -56.01 45.37 -15.82
CA THR A 203 -55.98 46.67 -16.55
C THR A 203 -54.53 47.10 -16.84
N VAL A 204 -54.27 47.52 -18.08
CA VAL A 204 -53.08 48.24 -18.57
C VAL A 204 -53.56 49.66 -18.92
N PRO A 205 -52.77 50.73 -18.70
CA PRO A 205 -52.02 51.37 -19.80
C PRO A 205 -50.57 51.74 -19.40
N LYS A 206 -49.56 51.37 -20.21
CA LYS A 206 -48.85 52.24 -21.19
C LYS A 206 -48.26 53.54 -20.60
N ASP A 207 -46.92 53.62 -20.53
CA ASP A 207 -46.18 54.75 -21.13
C ASP A 207 -44.68 54.46 -21.35
N SER A 208 -44.32 54.40 -22.64
CA SER A 208 -43.28 55.16 -23.37
C SER A 208 -41.86 55.44 -22.82
N LYS A 209 -40.88 54.96 -23.61
CA LYS A 209 -39.61 55.62 -24.06
C LYS A 209 -38.45 55.81 -23.06
N GLU A 210 -37.30 55.16 -23.33
CA GLU A 210 -36.03 55.73 -23.86
C GLU A 210 -34.99 55.75 -22.71
N LEU A 211 -33.67 55.52 -22.81
CA LEU A 211 -32.72 55.34 -23.90
C LEU A 211 -31.42 54.74 -23.27
N SER A 212 -30.59 54.10 -24.10
CA SER A 212 -29.11 54.01 -24.04
C SER A 212 -28.38 53.24 -22.91
N LYS A 213 -27.75 52.13 -23.32
CA LYS A 213 -26.35 51.75 -22.99
C LYS A 213 -25.39 52.54 -23.90
N PRO A 214 -24.04 52.45 -23.79
CA PRO A 214 -23.13 52.19 -22.65
C PRO A 214 -21.96 53.20 -22.59
N LYS A 215 -21.08 53.06 -21.59
CA LYS A 215 -19.63 53.17 -21.78
C LYS A 215 -18.91 52.22 -20.83
#